data_AF-X0Z9X8-F1
#
_entry.id   AF-X0Z9X8-F1
#
_cell.length_a   1.000
_cell.length_b   1.000
_cell.length_c   1.000
_cell.angle_alpha   90.00
_cell.angle_beta   90.00
_cell.angle_gamma   90.00
#
_symmetry.space_group_name_H-M   'P 1'
#
loop_
_entity.id
_entity.type
_entity.pdbx_description
1 polymer ?
#
loop_
_entity_poly.entity_id
_entity_poly.type
_entity_poly.pdbx_seq_one_letter_code
_entity_poly.pdbx_strand_id
1 'polypeptide(L)'
;EAVTESEGIQRWDVLDLVTRLVEKSMLVVDSDDSPKSRYRLLETLRQYGMSRLIESETDQRFRRRHAVYFADFAESGDQQLRGPNQGEWFTALGREHDNLSGALTWTLDAEEGELFLRTASALGYFWGQKGLWEEGRHWLLARPTTDETQRADLRAKALIQAVTVIVPEDLDRALEIAELARELSQAADERRLTALALHAMGHASILMFLSDEAKPLLEESIAIFRSL
;
A
#
# COMPACT_ATOMS: atom_id res chain seq x y z
N GLU A 1 9.83 4.66 -17.58
CA GLU A 1 9.00 5.76 -18.14
C GLU A 1 8.14 6.47 -17.10
N ALA A 2 7.35 5.77 -16.27
CA ALA A 2 6.42 6.45 -15.35
C ALA A 2 7.12 7.37 -14.30
N VAL A 3 8.28 6.96 -13.79
CA VAL A 3 8.97 7.66 -12.68
C VAL A 3 10.03 8.67 -13.15
N THR A 4 10.59 8.49 -14.34
CA THR A 4 11.64 9.35 -14.89
C THR A 4 11.21 9.98 -16.20
N GLU A 5 11.03 11.30 -16.18
CA GLU A 5 11.03 12.14 -17.37
C GLU A 5 12.05 13.22 -17.02
N SER A 6 13.27 13.08 -17.54
CA SER A 6 14.26 14.15 -17.46
C SER A 6 13.99 15.10 -18.63
N GLU A 7 14.01 16.41 -18.38
CA GLU A 7 14.04 17.38 -19.48
C GLU A 7 15.20 17.02 -20.42
N GLY A 8 14.88 16.62 -21.65
CA GLY A 8 15.85 16.29 -22.70
C GLY A 8 15.93 14.83 -23.18
N ILE A 9 15.15 13.88 -22.62
CA ILE A 9 15.09 12.50 -23.13
C ILE A 9 13.67 12.23 -23.65
N GLN A 10 13.51 12.03 -24.96
CA GLN A 10 12.20 11.69 -25.51
C GLN A 10 11.85 10.23 -25.22
N ARG A 11 10.55 9.92 -25.22
CA ARG A 11 10.03 8.58 -24.92
C ARG A 11 10.65 7.49 -25.80
N TRP A 12 10.92 7.81 -27.06
CA TRP A 12 11.56 6.90 -28.01
C TRP A 12 13.06 6.68 -27.72
N ASP A 13 13.74 7.63 -27.07
CA ASP A 13 15.15 7.51 -26.71
C ASP A 13 15.37 6.60 -25.49
N VAL A 14 14.33 6.38 -24.68
CA VAL A 14 14.42 5.60 -23.43
C VAL A 14 14.84 4.15 -23.72
N LEU A 15 14.28 3.53 -24.77
CA LEU A 15 14.60 2.15 -25.12
C LEU A 15 16.05 2.02 -25.61
N ASP A 16 16.54 2.97 -26.41
CA ASP A 16 17.92 3.00 -26.90
C ASP A 16 18.93 3.33 -25.79
N LEU A 17 18.55 4.17 -24.82
CA LEU A 17 19.35 4.43 -23.62
C LEU A 17 19.43 3.20 -22.73
N VAL A 18 18.30 2.53 -22.46
CA VAL A 18 18.26 1.31 -21.65
C VAL A 18 19.06 0.18 -22.31
N THR A 19 18.94 0.01 -23.62
CA THR A 19 19.74 -0.98 -24.38
C THR A 19 21.24 -0.71 -24.24
N ARG A 20 21.69 0.54 -24.41
CA ARG A 20 23.10 0.92 -24.21
C ARG A 20 23.59 0.70 -22.79
N LEU A 21 22.73 0.87 -21.79
CA LEU A 21 23.08 0.58 -20.39
C LEU A 21 23.20 -0.93 -20.13
N VAL A 22 22.40 -1.76 -20.79
CA VAL A 22 22.56 -3.23 -20.76
C VAL A 22 23.86 -3.65 -21.46
N GLU A 23 24.16 -3.09 -22.64
CA GLU A 23 25.41 -3.38 -23.37
C GLU A 23 26.67 -3.00 -22.57
N LYS A 24 26.58 -1.96 -21.74
CA LYS A 24 27.66 -1.54 -20.83
C LYS A 24 27.66 -2.29 -19.49
N SER A 25 26.85 -3.33 -19.35
CA SER A 25 26.66 -4.10 -18.11
C SER A 25 26.24 -3.25 -16.90
N MET A 26 25.65 -2.08 -17.13
CA MET A 26 25.14 -1.19 -16.07
C MET A 26 23.74 -1.59 -15.61
N LEU A 27 22.96 -2.20 -16.51
CA LEU A 27 21.67 -2.82 -16.25
C LEU A 27 21.76 -4.31 -16.51
N VAL A 28 21.17 -5.10 -15.61
CA VAL A 28 20.95 -6.53 -15.77
C VAL A 28 19.50 -6.72 -16.19
N VAL A 29 19.26 -7.46 -17.27
CA VAL A 29 17.90 -7.87 -17.65
C VAL A 29 17.54 -9.08 -16.80
N ASP A 30 16.49 -8.96 -16.00
CA ASP A 30 15.92 -10.12 -15.32
C ASP A 30 15.14 -10.93 -16.36
N SER A 31 15.66 -12.10 -16.70
CA SER A 31 15.01 -13.09 -17.54
C SER A 31 14.08 -13.96 -16.69
N ASP A 32 13.12 -13.33 -16.02
CA ASP A 32 11.93 -14.03 -15.52
C ASP A 32 10.98 -14.22 -16.72
N ASP A 33 10.16 -15.28 -16.72
CA ASP A 33 9.12 -15.61 -17.73
C ASP A 33 7.97 -14.57 -17.83
N SER A 34 8.24 -13.32 -17.44
CA SER A 34 7.34 -12.18 -17.49
C SER A 34 7.23 -11.61 -18.91
N PRO A 35 6.02 -11.25 -19.38
CA PRO A 35 5.82 -10.61 -20.69
C PRO A 35 6.43 -9.21 -20.80
N LYS A 36 6.95 -8.63 -19.71
CA LYS A 36 7.69 -7.36 -19.70
C LYS A 36 9.12 -7.61 -19.20
N SER A 37 10.11 -7.23 -20.00
CA SER A 37 11.53 -7.24 -19.60
C SER A 37 11.75 -6.28 -18.42
N ARG A 38 12.35 -6.80 -17.34
CA ARG A 38 12.71 -6.00 -16.17
C ARG A 38 14.20 -5.73 -16.19
N TYR A 39 14.58 -4.52 -15.79
CA TYR A 39 15.96 -4.09 -15.75
C TYR A 39 16.31 -3.74 -14.30
N ARG A 40 17.35 -4.37 -13.77
CA ARG A 40 17.89 -4.09 -12.44
C ARG A 40 19.25 -3.41 -12.58
N LEU A 41 19.46 -2.32 -11.87
CA LEU A 41 20.77 -1.68 -11.79
C LEU A 41 21.73 -2.56 -10.98
N LEU A 42 23.03 -2.58 -11.34
CA LEU A 42 24.04 -3.16 -10.47
C LEU A 42 24.08 -2.44 -9.13
N GLU A 43 24.30 -3.17 -8.03
CA GLU A 43 24.25 -2.62 -6.67
C GLU A 43 25.20 -1.44 -6.47
N THR A 44 26.40 -1.50 -7.04
CA THR A 44 27.40 -0.41 -7.00
C THR A 44 26.91 0.86 -7.70
N LEU A 45 26.20 0.72 -8.82
CA LEU A 45 25.59 1.84 -9.53
C LEU A 45 24.35 2.35 -8.81
N ARG A 46 23.61 1.48 -8.12
CA ARG A 46 22.44 1.85 -7.32
C ARG A 46 22.88 2.75 -6.16
N GLN A 47 23.97 2.38 -5.48
CA GLN A 47 24.57 3.18 -4.42
C GLN A 47 25.09 4.51 -4.95
N TYR A 48 25.82 4.52 -6.07
CA TYR A 48 26.29 5.75 -6.70
C TYR A 48 25.13 6.66 -7.13
N GLY A 49 24.10 6.10 -7.76
CA GLY A 49 22.90 6.82 -8.17
C GLY A 49 22.14 7.40 -6.98
N MET A 50 22.02 6.65 -5.89
CA MET A 50 21.39 7.12 -4.65
C MET A 50 22.18 8.28 -4.03
N SER A 51 23.52 8.17 -3.93
CA SER A 51 24.37 9.26 -3.43
C SER A 51 24.26 10.52 -4.29
N ARG A 52 24.23 10.37 -5.62
CA ARG A 52 24.06 11.49 -6.55
C ARG A 52 22.66 12.10 -6.54
N LEU A 53 21.62 11.30 -6.29
CA LEU A 53 20.26 11.80 -6.13
C LEU A 53 20.17 12.67 -4.87
N ILE A 54 20.68 12.18 -3.72
CA ILE A 54 20.70 12.91 -2.43
C ILE A 54 21.41 14.26 -2.55
N GLU A 55 22.46 14.35 -3.38
CA GLU A 55 23.20 15.59 -3.63
C GLU A 55 22.45 16.62 -4.51
N SER A 56 21.30 16.27 -5.09
CA SER A 56 20.55 17.12 -6.04
C SER A 56 19.18 17.55 -5.50
N GLU A 57 18.79 18.82 -5.69
CA GLU A 57 17.43 19.30 -5.36
C GLU A 57 16.32 18.61 -6.19
N THR A 58 16.69 17.93 -7.28
CA THR A 58 15.82 17.05 -8.07
C THR A 58 15.34 15.79 -7.36
N ASP A 59 15.97 15.42 -6.23
CA ASP A 59 15.69 14.21 -5.45
C ASP A 59 14.22 14.11 -5.03
N GLN A 60 13.67 15.19 -4.46
CA GLN A 60 12.30 15.18 -3.92
C GLN A 60 11.25 14.96 -5.01
N ARG A 61 11.43 15.56 -6.20
CA ARG A 61 10.48 15.42 -7.32
C ARG A 61 10.43 13.97 -7.81
N PHE A 62 11.58 13.31 -7.95
CA PHE A 62 11.63 11.92 -8.40
C PHE A 62 11.13 10.94 -7.34
N ARG A 63 11.46 11.15 -6.07
CA ARG A 63 10.93 10.33 -4.97
C ARG A 63 9.42 10.47 -4.82
N ARG A 64 8.87 11.69 -4.97
CA ARG A 64 7.42 11.90 -5.00
C ARG A 64 6.76 11.18 -6.17
N ARG A 65 7.33 11.26 -7.38
CA ARG A 65 6.82 10.50 -8.56
C ARG A 65 6.86 9.00 -8.34
N HIS A 66 7.93 8.49 -7.73
CA HIS A 66 8.05 7.10 -7.35
C HIS A 66 6.94 6.70 -6.36
N ALA A 67 6.75 7.48 -5.30
CA ALA A 67 5.71 7.22 -4.31
C ALA A 67 4.30 7.26 -4.93
N VAL A 68 4.01 8.24 -5.80
CA VAL A 68 2.73 8.30 -6.54
C VAL A 68 2.52 7.07 -7.40
N TYR A 69 3.54 6.67 -8.17
CA TYR A 69 3.46 5.47 -9.01
C TYR A 69 3.17 4.21 -8.19
N PHE A 70 3.85 4.04 -7.05
CA PHE A 70 3.66 2.87 -6.20
C PHE A 70 2.36 2.90 -5.40
N ALA A 71 1.82 4.08 -5.07
CA ALA A 71 0.47 4.21 -4.54
C ALA A 71 -0.58 3.73 -5.55
N ASP A 72 -0.50 4.20 -6.80
CA ASP A 72 -1.43 3.81 -7.86
C ASP A 72 -1.31 2.31 -8.20
N PHE A 73 -0.08 1.77 -8.15
CA PHE A 73 0.19 0.34 -8.32
C PHE A 73 -0.41 -0.49 -7.18
N ALA A 74 -0.25 -0.06 -5.93
CA ALA A 74 -0.84 -0.73 -4.77
C ALA A 74 -2.37 -0.72 -4.82
N GLU A 75 -2.98 0.41 -5.18
CA GLU A 75 -4.44 0.54 -5.32
C GLU A 75 -5.00 -0.34 -6.44
N SER A 76 -4.29 -0.42 -7.58
CA SER A 76 -4.62 -1.35 -8.66
C SER A 76 -4.54 -2.81 -8.18
N GLY A 77 -3.54 -3.13 -7.37
CA GLY A 77 -3.40 -4.42 -6.72
C GLY A 77 -4.56 -4.74 -5.79
N ASP A 78 -4.92 -3.84 -4.88
CA ASP A 78 -6.02 -4.00 -3.91
C ASP A 78 -7.34 -4.37 -4.60
N GLN A 79 -7.66 -3.71 -5.74
CA GLN A 79 -8.85 -4.03 -6.52
C GLN A 79 -8.80 -5.43 -7.13
N GLN A 80 -7.64 -5.83 -7.65
CA GLN A 80 -7.48 -7.08 -8.40
C GLN A 80 -7.21 -8.31 -7.52
N LEU A 81 -6.71 -8.10 -6.30
CA LEU A 81 -6.51 -9.16 -5.30
C LEU A 81 -7.81 -9.83 -4.84
N ARG A 82 -8.97 -9.19 -5.07
CA ARG A 82 -10.31 -9.75 -4.79
C ARG A 82 -11.01 -10.25 -6.05
N GLY A 83 -10.29 -10.36 -7.16
CA GLY A 83 -10.78 -10.78 -8.46
C GLY A 83 -10.05 -12.00 -9.04
N PRO A 84 -10.32 -12.36 -10.30
CA PRO A 84 -9.76 -13.55 -10.93
C PRO A 84 -8.22 -13.50 -11.11
N ASN A 85 -7.63 -12.29 -11.13
CA ASN A 85 -6.20 -12.09 -11.34
C ASN A 85 -5.40 -12.11 -10.01
N GLN A 86 -5.99 -12.58 -8.92
CA GLN A 86 -5.42 -12.55 -7.58
C GLN A 86 -3.98 -13.10 -7.51
N GLY A 87 -3.71 -14.26 -8.12
CA GLY A 87 -2.39 -14.91 -8.06
C GLY A 87 -1.28 -14.09 -8.75
N GLU A 88 -1.60 -13.47 -9.88
CA GLU A 88 -0.67 -12.61 -10.61
C GLU A 88 -0.34 -11.35 -9.81
N TRP A 89 -1.35 -10.75 -9.18
CA TRP A 89 -1.16 -9.55 -8.37
C TRP A 89 -0.43 -9.82 -7.05
N PHE A 90 -0.64 -10.96 -6.40
CA PHE A 90 0.19 -11.36 -5.26
C PHE A 90 1.67 -11.50 -5.63
N THR A 91 1.94 -12.07 -6.81
CA THR A 91 3.30 -12.20 -7.33
C THR A 91 3.88 -10.83 -7.67
N ALA A 92 3.10 -9.96 -8.32
CA ALA A 92 3.54 -8.63 -8.70
C ALA A 92 3.84 -7.73 -7.49
N LEU A 93 2.94 -7.69 -6.49
CA LEU A 93 3.16 -6.94 -5.25
C LEU A 93 4.35 -7.48 -4.45
N GLY A 94 4.51 -8.81 -4.38
CA GLY A 94 5.66 -9.43 -3.72
C GLY A 94 7.00 -9.09 -4.40
N ARG A 95 7.03 -9.05 -5.74
CA ARG A 95 8.23 -8.61 -6.50
C ARG A 95 8.58 -7.15 -6.29
N GLU A 96 7.60 -6.30 -5.98
CA GLU A 96 7.77 -4.85 -5.78
C GLU A 96 7.82 -4.44 -4.31
N HIS A 97 7.91 -5.40 -3.39
CA HIS A 97 7.82 -5.17 -1.95
C HIS A 97 8.84 -4.16 -1.43
N ASP A 98 10.10 -4.23 -1.87
CA ASP A 98 11.14 -3.27 -1.49
C ASP A 98 10.85 -1.86 -1.99
N ASN A 99 10.29 -1.74 -3.21
CA ASN A 99 9.94 -0.44 -3.78
C ASN A 99 8.72 0.17 -3.07
N LEU A 100 7.73 -0.65 -2.72
CA LEU A 100 6.57 -0.25 -1.92
C LEU A 100 6.99 0.21 -0.52
N SER A 101 7.89 -0.54 0.13
CA SER A 101 8.45 -0.17 1.43
C SER A 101 9.23 1.16 1.35
N GLY A 102 10.06 1.33 0.32
CA GLY A 102 10.78 2.58 0.09
C GLY A 102 9.86 3.78 -0.18
N ALA A 103 8.74 3.57 -0.88
CA ALA A 103 7.73 4.60 -1.09
C ALA A 103 7.05 4.99 0.24
N LEU A 104 6.66 4.01 1.06
CA LEU A 104 6.05 4.25 2.38
C LEU A 104 6.99 5.01 3.31
N THR A 105 8.26 4.58 3.44
CA THR A 105 9.29 5.29 4.22
C THR A 105 9.40 6.75 3.78
N TRP A 106 9.55 6.98 2.47
CA TRP A 106 9.69 8.34 1.95
C TRP A 106 8.45 9.20 2.25
N THR A 107 7.24 8.66 2.10
CA THR A 107 6.01 9.42 2.40
C THR A 107 5.83 9.73 3.89
N LEU A 108 6.39 8.93 4.80
CA LEU A 108 6.46 9.29 6.22
C LEU A 108 7.44 10.44 6.44
N ASP A 109 8.67 10.30 5.94
CA ASP A 109 9.74 11.28 6.12
C ASP A 109 9.40 12.65 5.50
N ALA A 110 8.71 12.65 4.36
CA ALA A 110 8.28 13.85 3.65
C ALA A 110 6.93 14.41 4.13
N GLU A 111 6.34 13.83 5.18
CA GLU A 111 5.03 14.19 5.73
C GLU A 111 3.85 14.13 4.72
N GLU A 112 3.99 13.38 3.62
CA GLU A 112 2.98 13.16 2.58
C GLU A 112 1.89 12.17 3.03
N GLY A 113 1.10 12.59 4.03
CA GLY A 113 0.17 11.72 4.77
C GLY A 113 -0.94 11.08 3.93
N GLU A 114 -1.51 11.82 2.98
CA GLU A 114 -2.51 11.25 2.07
C GLU A 114 -1.92 10.15 1.21
N LEU A 115 -0.73 10.36 0.65
CA LEU A 115 -0.07 9.38 -0.22
C LEU A 115 0.38 8.13 0.57
N PHE A 116 0.85 8.34 1.80
CA PHE A 116 1.14 7.26 2.73
C PHE A 116 -0.09 6.39 2.98
N LEU A 117 -1.22 6.99 3.39
CA LEU A 117 -2.44 6.26 3.72
C LEU A 117 -3.04 5.53 2.52
N ARG A 118 -3.04 6.16 1.33
CA ARG A 118 -3.45 5.51 0.08
C ARG A 118 -2.67 4.22 -0.16
N THR A 119 -1.34 4.30 -0.04
CA THR A 119 -0.44 3.17 -0.26
C THR A 119 -0.61 2.09 0.80
N ALA A 120 -0.50 2.45 2.09
CA ALA A 120 -0.55 1.49 3.20
C ALA A 120 -1.90 0.76 3.26
N SER A 121 -3.01 1.49 3.14
CA SER A 121 -4.35 0.90 3.17
C SER A 121 -4.66 0.01 1.97
N ALA A 122 -3.98 0.20 0.83
CA ALA A 122 -4.10 -0.70 -0.33
C ALA A 122 -3.30 -2.00 -0.14
N LEU A 123 -2.22 -1.99 0.65
CA LEU A 123 -1.38 -3.16 0.94
C LEU A 123 -1.87 -4.01 2.11
N GLY A 124 -2.82 -3.50 2.91
CA GLY A 124 -3.41 -4.21 4.06
C GLY A 124 -3.76 -5.68 3.79
N TYR A 125 -4.58 -5.91 2.77
CA TYR A 125 -5.02 -7.26 2.40
C TYR A 125 -3.86 -8.12 1.91
N PHE A 126 -2.88 -7.53 1.22
CA PHE A 126 -1.68 -8.24 0.80
C PHE A 126 -0.89 -8.77 2.00
N TRP A 127 -0.63 -7.92 3.00
CA TRP A 127 0.11 -8.32 4.20
C TRP A 127 -0.63 -9.41 4.99
N GLY A 128 -1.94 -9.26 5.21
CA GLY A 128 -2.76 -10.27 5.91
C GLY A 128 -2.70 -11.63 5.23
N GLN A 129 -2.87 -11.67 3.91
CA GLN A 129 -2.87 -12.92 3.14
C GLN A 129 -1.47 -13.55 3.00
N LYS A 130 -0.40 -12.76 3.12
CA LYS A 130 0.99 -13.27 3.10
C LYS A 130 1.53 -13.62 4.49
N GLY A 131 0.77 -13.38 5.55
CA GLY A 131 1.25 -13.59 6.92
C GLY A 131 2.24 -12.53 7.40
N LEU A 132 2.35 -11.39 6.71
CA LEU A 132 3.25 -10.29 7.03
C LEU A 132 2.61 -9.34 8.06
N TRP A 133 2.08 -9.89 9.15
CA TRP A 133 1.21 -9.16 10.08
C TRP A 133 1.92 -8.01 10.79
N GLU A 134 3.14 -8.25 11.28
CA GLU A 134 3.95 -7.23 11.95
C GLU A 134 4.27 -6.04 11.04
N GLU A 135 4.60 -6.33 9.77
CA GLU A 135 4.89 -5.28 8.81
C GLU A 135 3.64 -4.49 8.46
N GLY A 136 2.52 -5.18 8.21
CA GLY A 136 1.25 -4.52 7.94
C GLY A 136 0.79 -3.66 9.11
N ARG A 137 0.90 -4.18 10.34
CA ARG A 137 0.64 -3.45 11.58
C ARG A 137 1.52 -2.21 11.68
N HIS A 138 2.83 -2.37 11.47
CA HIS A 138 3.79 -1.26 11.53
C HIS A 138 3.37 -0.11 10.61
N TRP A 139 3.06 -0.40 9.35
CA TRP A 139 2.68 0.63 8.39
C TRP A 139 1.28 1.20 8.62
N LEU A 140 0.28 0.36 8.87
CA LEU A 140 -1.12 0.82 9.01
C LEU A 140 -1.34 1.67 10.26
N LEU A 141 -0.50 1.51 11.29
CA LEU A 141 -0.54 2.26 12.53
C LEU A 141 0.61 3.27 12.69
N ALA A 142 1.42 3.48 11.63
CA ALA A 142 2.58 4.38 11.70
C ALA A 142 2.21 5.85 11.92
N ARG A 143 0.99 6.26 11.56
CA ARG A 143 0.50 7.63 11.72
C ARG A 143 -0.56 7.71 12.82
N PRO A 144 -0.63 8.82 13.57
CA PRO A 144 -1.62 8.98 14.63
C PRO A 144 -3.04 8.81 14.08
N THR A 145 -3.80 7.94 14.72
CA THR A 145 -5.18 7.66 14.33
C THR A 145 -6.13 8.83 14.58
N THR A 146 -5.66 9.91 15.20
CA THR A 146 -6.39 11.14 15.56
C THR A 146 -5.99 12.38 14.75
N ASP A 147 -5.11 12.24 13.74
CA ASP A 147 -4.65 13.36 12.92
C ASP A 147 -5.76 13.86 11.98
N GLU A 148 -6.55 14.84 12.43
CA GLU A 148 -7.68 15.45 11.71
C GLU A 148 -7.29 16.19 10.43
N THR A 149 -5.99 16.44 10.20
CA THR A 149 -5.53 17.01 8.93
C THR A 149 -5.63 16.01 7.77
N GLN A 150 -5.74 14.73 8.08
CA GLN A 150 -5.85 13.66 7.11
C GLN A 150 -7.31 13.35 6.78
N ARG A 151 -7.52 12.94 5.53
CA ARG A 151 -8.79 12.44 5.03
C ARG A 151 -9.35 11.29 5.88
N ALA A 152 -10.58 11.48 6.38
CA ALA A 152 -11.25 10.53 7.26
C ALA A 152 -11.48 9.16 6.60
N ASP A 153 -11.81 9.14 5.31
CA ASP A 153 -12.02 7.91 4.53
C ASP A 153 -10.75 7.06 4.42
N LEU A 154 -9.60 7.69 4.18
CA LEU A 154 -8.31 7.00 4.10
C LEU A 154 -7.85 6.48 5.47
N ARG A 155 -8.07 7.27 6.53
CA ARG A 155 -7.83 6.83 7.92
C ARG A 155 -8.72 5.62 8.26
N ALA A 156 -10.01 5.68 7.95
CA ALA A 156 -10.93 4.57 8.16
C ALA A 156 -10.46 3.31 7.41
N LYS A 157 -10.07 3.45 6.14
CA LYS A 157 -9.56 2.33 5.33
C LYS A 157 -8.30 1.70 5.95
N ALA A 158 -7.35 2.51 6.41
CA ALA A 158 -6.14 2.01 7.07
C ALA A 158 -6.47 1.24 8.37
N LEU A 159 -7.36 1.77 9.21
CA LEU A 159 -7.77 1.12 10.46
C LEU A 159 -8.53 -0.19 10.22
N ILE A 160 -9.42 -0.22 9.22
CA ILE A 160 -10.09 -1.46 8.78
C ILE A 160 -9.05 -2.52 8.45
N GLN A 161 -8.03 -2.17 7.67
CA GLN A 161 -6.97 -3.12 7.32
C GLN A 161 -6.13 -3.52 8.53
N ALA A 162 -5.87 -2.61 9.49
CA ALA A 162 -5.07 -2.89 10.68
C ALA A 162 -5.68 -4.03 11.50
N VAL A 163 -7.02 -4.09 11.60
CA VAL A 163 -7.73 -5.17 12.28
C VAL A 163 -7.52 -6.54 11.61
N THR A 164 -7.26 -6.58 10.30
CA THR A 164 -7.00 -7.83 9.57
C THR A 164 -5.58 -8.36 9.74
N VAL A 165 -4.66 -7.51 10.21
CA VAL A 165 -3.25 -7.84 10.49
C VAL A 165 -2.91 -7.70 11.96
N ILE A 166 -3.93 -7.84 12.82
CA ILE A 166 -3.76 -7.63 14.27
C ILE A 166 -2.85 -8.70 14.87
N VAL A 167 -2.01 -8.28 15.81
CA VAL A 167 -1.06 -9.12 16.53
C VAL A 167 -1.50 -9.24 18.01
N PRO A 168 -1.02 -10.23 18.77
CA PRO A 168 -1.42 -10.43 20.16
C PRO A 168 -1.31 -9.18 21.04
N GLU A 169 -0.31 -8.34 20.81
CA GLU A 169 -0.03 -7.10 21.56
C GLU A 169 -1.12 -6.04 21.39
N ASP A 170 -1.87 -6.08 20.28
CA ASP A 170 -2.92 -5.11 19.96
C ASP A 170 -4.33 -5.70 20.10
N LEU A 171 -4.46 -6.97 20.48
CA LEU A 171 -5.75 -7.66 20.50
C LEU A 171 -6.77 -6.95 21.39
N ASP A 172 -6.34 -6.45 22.55
CA ASP A 172 -7.20 -5.69 23.48
C ASP A 172 -7.72 -4.37 22.88
N ARG A 173 -7.06 -3.86 21.84
CA ARG A 173 -7.42 -2.62 21.12
C ARG A 173 -8.16 -2.88 19.81
N ALA A 174 -8.37 -4.14 19.42
CA ALA A 174 -8.99 -4.50 18.14
C ALA A 174 -10.37 -3.84 17.96
N LEU A 175 -11.20 -3.89 19.01
CA LEU A 175 -12.53 -3.27 19.00
C LEU A 175 -12.46 -1.74 18.98
N GLU A 176 -11.55 -1.13 19.74
CA GLU A 176 -11.32 0.33 19.75
C GLU A 176 -10.94 0.82 18.34
N ILE A 177 -10.01 0.14 17.68
CA ILE A 177 -9.56 0.46 16.32
C ILE A 177 -10.70 0.31 15.31
N ALA A 178 -11.46 -0.78 15.39
CA ALA A 178 -12.56 -1.05 14.48
C ALA A 178 -13.72 -0.05 14.65
N GLU A 179 -14.03 0.35 15.89
CA GLU A 179 -15.06 1.34 16.21
C GLU A 179 -14.67 2.73 15.68
N LEU A 180 -13.42 3.15 15.87
CA LEU A 180 -12.93 4.41 15.29
C LEU A 180 -13.01 4.39 13.75
N ALA A 181 -12.71 3.25 13.13
CA ALA A 181 -12.85 3.11 11.68
C ALA A 181 -14.31 3.27 11.22
N ARG A 182 -15.27 2.74 12.00
CA ARG A 182 -16.71 2.90 11.76
C ARG A 182 -17.12 4.36 11.88
N GLU A 183 -16.74 5.05 12.94
CA GLU A 183 -17.03 6.48 13.16
C GLU A 183 -16.50 7.34 12.00
N LEU A 184 -15.24 7.14 11.61
CA LEU A 184 -14.62 7.88 10.51
C LEU A 184 -15.30 7.58 9.17
N SER A 185 -15.67 6.32 8.91
CA SER A 185 -16.38 5.96 7.68
C SER A 185 -17.77 6.60 7.57
N GLN A 186 -18.49 6.73 8.70
CA GLN A 186 -19.80 7.37 8.75
C GLN A 186 -19.67 8.89 8.59
N ALA A 187 -18.67 9.51 9.24
CA ALA A 187 -18.39 10.93 9.10
C ALA A 187 -18.00 11.31 7.66
N ALA A 188 -17.37 10.39 6.92
CA ALA A 188 -17.03 10.55 5.51
C ALA A 188 -18.18 10.24 4.52
N ASP A 189 -19.36 9.79 5.01
CA ASP A 189 -20.48 9.31 4.20
C ASP A 189 -20.10 8.15 3.24
N GLU A 190 -19.08 7.37 3.61
CA GLU A 190 -18.53 6.28 2.79
C GLU A 190 -19.18 4.95 3.15
N ARG A 191 -20.37 4.73 2.61
CA ARG A 191 -21.23 3.59 2.95
C ARG A 191 -20.55 2.22 2.77
N ARG A 192 -19.66 2.09 1.78
CA ARG A 192 -18.84 0.89 1.58
C ARG A 192 -17.80 0.71 2.68
N LEU A 193 -17.16 1.78 3.14
CA LEU A 193 -16.22 1.73 4.25
C LEU A 193 -16.94 1.42 5.57
N THR A 194 -18.16 1.91 5.78
CA THR A 194 -18.97 1.54 6.96
C THR A 194 -19.27 0.05 6.99
N ALA A 195 -19.63 -0.56 5.86
CA ALA A 195 -19.81 -2.01 5.78
C ALA A 195 -18.52 -2.77 6.12
N LEU A 196 -17.37 -2.31 5.61
CA LEU A 196 -16.06 -2.90 5.92
C LEU A 196 -15.65 -2.73 7.39
N ALA A 197 -15.98 -1.59 8.00
CA ALA A 197 -15.72 -1.34 9.42
C ALA A 197 -16.55 -2.26 10.32
N LEU A 198 -17.84 -2.44 10.01
CA LEU A 198 -18.69 -3.42 10.70
C LEU A 198 -18.16 -4.86 10.57
N HIS A 199 -17.64 -5.21 9.39
CA HIS A 199 -16.95 -6.50 9.20
C HIS A 199 -15.70 -6.60 10.07
N ALA A 200 -14.88 -5.56 10.14
CA ALA A 200 -13.69 -5.51 10.99
C ALA A 200 -14.05 -5.62 12.48
N MET A 201 -15.11 -4.96 12.94
CA MET A 201 -15.62 -5.10 14.31
C MET A 201 -16.06 -6.53 14.59
N GLY A 202 -16.84 -7.15 13.70
CA GLY A 202 -17.24 -8.55 13.83
C GLY A 202 -16.04 -9.50 13.89
N HIS A 203 -15.01 -9.26 13.08
CA HIS A 203 -13.75 -10.00 13.13
C HIS A 203 -13.03 -9.83 14.48
N ALA A 204 -12.91 -8.60 14.99
CA ALA A 204 -12.33 -8.31 16.30
C ALA A 204 -13.11 -9.01 17.44
N SER A 205 -14.45 -8.96 17.42
CA SER A 205 -15.29 -9.67 18.39
C SER A 205 -15.04 -11.18 18.38
N ILE A 206 -14.87 -11.80 17.20
CA ILE A 206 -14.52 -13.22 17.10
C ILE A 206 -13.16 -13.51 17.75
N LEU A 207 -12.14 -12.69 17.46
CA LEU A 207 -10.80 -12.86 18.03
C LEU A 207 -10.78 -12.72 19.56
N MET A 208 -11.68 -11.90 20.11
CA MET A 208 -11.85 -11.70 21.56
C MET A 208 -12.83 -12.69 22.20
N PHE A 209 -13.27 -13.72 21.48
CA PHE A 209 -14.25 -14.72 21.94
C PHE A 209 -15.64 -14.14 22.31
N LEU A 210 -16.01 -12.99 21.75
CA LEU A 210 -17.30 -12.31 21.90
C LEU A 210 -18.23 -12.64 20.72
N SER A 211 -18.47 -13.92 20.47
CA SER A 211 -19.15 -14.39 19.25
C SER A 211 -20.61 -13.93 19.13
N ASP A 212 -21.31 -13.74 20.25
CA ASP A 212 -22.69 -13.26 20.26
C ASP A 212 -22.79 -11.80 19.78
N GLU A 213 -21.76 -11.00 20.01
CA GLU A 213 -21.66 -9.61 19.56
C GLU A 213 -21.25 -9.52 18.08
N ALA A 214 -20.49 -10.49 17.58
CA ALA A 214 -20.00 -10.50 16.20
C ALA A 214 -21.12 -10.67 15.16
N LYS A 215 -22.10 -11.53 15.46
CA LYS A 215 -23.17 -11.89 14.51
C LYS A 215 -23.97 -10.68 13.98
N PRO A 216 -24.57 -9.83 14.84
CA PRO A 216 -25.35 -8.69 14.35
C PRO A 216 -24.50 -7.71 13.50
N LEU A 217 -23.23 -7.50 13.86
CA LEU A 217 -22.31 -6.64 13.11
C LEU A 217 -22.06 -7.17 11.69
N LEU A 218 -21.83 -8.48 11.57
CA LEU A 218 -21.60 -9.13 10.27
C LEU A 218 -22.89 -9.16 9.42
N GLU A 219 -24.05 -9.38 10.03
CA GLU A 219 -25.34 -9.34 9.33
C GLU A 219 -25.63 -7.94 8.77
N GLU A 220 -25.37 -6.89 9.54
CA GLU A 220 -25.51 -5.50 9.09
C GLU A 220 -24.51 -5.16 7.98
N SER A 221 -23.23 -5.56 8.12
CA SER A 221 -22.22 -5.41 7.07
C SER A 221 -22.67 -6.01 5.74
N ILE A 222 -23.16 -7.25 5.77
CA ILE A 222 -23.67 -7.95 4.58
C ILE A 222 -24.89 -7.24 4.00
N ALA A 223 -25.81 -6.75 4.85
CA ALA A 223 -26.99 -6.02 4.40
C ALA A 223 -26.61 -4.73 3.65
N ILE A 224 -25.63 -3.98 4.15
CA ILE A 224 -25.12 -2.78 3.47
C ILE A 224 -24.50 -3.16 2.13
N PHE A 225 -23.61 -4.16 2.08
CA PHE A 225 -23.00 -4.59 0.82
C PHE A 225 -24.01 -5.04 -0.24
N ARG A 226 -25.12 -5.67 0.16
CA ARG A 226 -26.20 -6.07 -0.76
C ARG A 226 -27.00 -4.88 -1.30
N SER A 227 -26.92 -3.72 -0.66
CA SER A 227 -27.65 -2.50 -1.02
C SER A 227 -26.84 -1.48 -1.81
N LEU A 228 -25.52 -1.71 -1.98
CA LEU A 228 -24.62 -0.91 -2.81
C LEU A 228 -24.75 -1.31 -4.28
#